data_AF-A0A2W5ZSP8-F1
#
_entry.id   AF-A0A2W5ZSP8-F1
#
_cell.length_a   1.000
_cell.length_b   1.000
_cell.length_c   1.000
_cell.angle_alpha   90.00
_cell.angle_beta   90.00
_cell.angle_gamma   90.00
#
_symmetry.space_group_name_H-M   'P 1'
#
loop_
_entity.id
_entity.type
_entity.pdbx_description
1 polymer ?
#
loop_
_entity_poly.entity_id
_entity_poly.type
_entity_poly.pdbx_seq_one_letter_code
_entity_poly.pdbx_strand_id
1 'polypeptide(L)'
;MNDDFELVRGSGNVFRDFDMPNPDLEQLRAILAAQIIKALDRKRLTVRKAAELTGIAAADFSRIRNANIGRFTVDRLMTVLGRLDQRVDVNVKVRPNVKRAIPVSSHR
;
A
#
# COMPACT_ATOMS: atom_id res chain seq x y z
N MET A 1 23.64 17.29 -24.07
CA MET A 1 23.11 15.97 -23.69
C MET A 1 21.60 16.09 -23.74
N ASN A 2 20.98 15.60 -24.82
CA ASN A 2 19.54 15.33 -24.83
C ASN A 2 19.44 13.90 -24.32
N ASP A 3 19.17 13.74 -23.03
CA ASP A 3 18.80 12.44 -22.52
C ASP A 3 17.37 12.16 -22.99
N ASP A 4 17.25 11.44 -24.10
CA ASP A 4 16.00 10.87 -24.57
C ASP A 4 15.59 9.76 -23.60
N PHE A 5 14.84 10.11 -22.55
CA PHE A 5 14.24 9.12 -21.65
C PHE A 5 12.92 8.62 -22.22
N GLU A 6 12.81 7.31 -22.38
CA GLU A 6 11.56 6.65 -22.75
C GLU A 6 10.55 6.73 -21.60
N LEU A 7 9.39 7.34 -21.85
CA LEU A 7 8.28 7.39 -20.88
C LEU A 7 7.49 6.07 -20.93
N VAL A 8 7.69 5.21 -19.93
CA VAL A 8 6.95 3.96 -19.80
C VAL A 8 5.70 4.15 -18.93
N ARG A 9 4.54 3.72 -19.44
CA ARG A 9 3.29 3.73 -18.66
C ARG A 9 3.29 2.61 -17.63
N GLY A 10 3.25 2.95 -16.34
CA GLY A 10 3.17 1.98 -15.25
C GLY A 10 1.91 1.11 -15.28
N SER A 11 1.98 -0.10 -14.71
CA SER A 11 0.88 -1.08 -14.73
C SER A 11 -0.28 -0.74 -13.79
N GLY A 12 -0.15 0.35 -13.02
CA GLY A 12 -1.04 0.70 -11.91
C GLY A 12 -0.69 -0.04 -10.61
N ASN A 13 0.31 -0.93 -10.61
CA ASN A 13 0.93 -1.48 -9.41
C ASN A 13 2.44 -1.19 -9.46
N VAL A 14 2.88 -0.16 -8.75
CA VAL A 14 4.29 0.25 -8.70
C VAL A 14 5.19 -0.87 -8.18
N PHE A 15 4.73 -1.69 -7.24
CA PHE A 15 5.50 -2.82 -6.72
C PHE A 15 5.73 -3.88 -7.80
N ARG A 16 4.78 -4.06 -8.72
CA ARG A 16 4.94 -4.96 -9.87
C ARG A 16 5.90 -4.36 -10.91
N ASP A 17 5.82 -3.06 -11.12
CA ASP A 17 6.68 -2.35 -12.08
C ASP A 17 8.16 -2.40 -11.65
N PHE A 18 8.43 -2.48 -10.34
CA PHE A 18 9.77 -2.66 -9.76
C PHE A 18 10.14 -4.13 -9.44
N ASP A 19 9.36 -5.11 -9.93
CA ASP A 19 9.58 -6.55 -9.70
C ASP A 19 9.78 -6.93 -8.22
N MET A 20 9.05 -6.26 -7.32
CA MET A 20 9.12 -6.56 -5.89
C MET A 20 8.43 -7.88 -5.56
N PRO A 21 8.90 -8.61 -4.54
CA PRO A 21 8.21 -9.81 -4.06
C PRO A 21 6.78 -9.51 -3.62
N ASN A 22 5.84 -10.38 -3.99
CA ASN A 22 4.42 -10.27 -3.61
C ASN A 22 3.81 -8.87 -3.88
N PRO A 23 3.88 -8.36 -5.12
CA PRO A 23 3.57 -6.96 -5.42
C PRO A 23 2.10 -6.61 -5.14
N ASP A 24 1.19 -7.57 -5.27
CA ASP A 24 -0.23 -7.37 -4.97
C ASP A 24 -0.50 -7.20 -3.46
N LEU A 25 0.25 -7.92 -2.63
CA LEU A 25 0.16 -7.80 -1.17
C LEU A 25 0.73 -6.45 -0.68
N GLU A 26 1.86 -6.03 -1.24
CA GLU A 26 2.44 -4.71 -0.96
C GLU A 26 1.50 -3.59 -1.38
N GLN A 27 0.91 -3.69 -2.58
CA GLN A 27 -0.08 -2.74 -3.05
C GLN A 27 -1.30 -2.67 -2.12
N LEU A 28 -1.84 -3.82 -1.70
CA LEU A 28 -2.98 -3.86 -0.77
C LEU A 28 -2.63 -3.18 0.57
N ARG A 29 -1.44 -3.45 1.13
CA ARG A 29 -0.97 -2.79 2.35
C ARG A 29 -0.84 -1.29 2.17
N ALA A 30 -0.27 -0.83 1.06
CA ALA A 30 -0.12 0.60 0.75
C ALA A 30 -1.47 1.31 0.63
N ILE A 31 -2.44 0.71 -0.06
CA ILE A 31 -3.79 1.28 -0.20
C ILE A 31 -4.46 1.40 1.17
N LEU A 32 -4.43 0.35 1.99
CA LEU A 32 -5.05 0.39 3.33
C LEU A 32 -4.37 1.42 4.23
N ALA A 33 -3.04 1.50 4.23
CA ALA A 33 -2.29 2.51 4.95
C ALA A 33 -2.65 3.93 4.52
N ALA A 34 -2.76 4.17 3.21
CA ALA A 34 -3.20 5.45 2.67
C ALA A 34 -4.62 5.83 3.13
N GLN A 35 -5.54 4.86 3.20
CA GLN A 35 -6.88 5.11 3.75
C GLN A 35 -6.86 5.46 5.24
N ILE A 36 -5.96 4.84 6.03
CA ILE A 36 -5.77 5.19 7.44
C ILE A 36 -5.27 6.63 7.55
N ILE A 37 -4.23 7.00 6.80
CA ILE A 37 -3.68 8.38 6.80
C ILE A 37 -4.79 9.37 6.43
N LYS A 38 -5.53 9.10 5.36
CA LYS A 38 -6.67 9.92 4.93
C LYS A 38 -7.75 10.05 6.02
N ALA A 39 -8.06 8.98 6.75
CA ALA A 39 -9.02 9.03 7.84
C ALA A 39 -8.53 9.89 9.01
N LEU A 40 -7.24 9.76 9.38
CA LEU A 40 -6.62 10.59 10.40
C LEU A 40 -6.63 12.08 10.01
N ASP A 41 -6.29 12.39 8.76
CA ASP A 41 -6.22 13.77 8.26
C ASP A 41 -7.60 14.42 8.19
N ARG A 42 -8.62 13.72 7.68
CA ARG A 42 -10.01 14.21 7.64
C ARG A 42 -10.55 14.52 9.03
N LYS A 43 -10.23 13.68 10.02
CA LYS A 43 -10.62 13.87 11.43
C LYS A 43 -9.65 14.81 12.18
N ARG A 44 -8.61 15.34 11.52
CA ARG A 44 -7.53 16.17 12.10
C ARG A 44 -6.92 15.56 13.36
N LEU A 45 -6.74 14.24 13.36
CA LEU A 45 -6.23 13.51 14.51
C LEU A 45 -4.70 13.52 14.54
N THR A 46 -4.17 13.97 15.68
CA THR A 46 -2.78 13.69 16.04
C THR A 46 -2.62 12.20 16.34
N VAL A 47 -1.38 11.70 16.25
CA VAL A 47 -1.05 10.32 16.62
C VAL A 47 -1.52 10.00 18.05
N ARG A 48 -1.29 10.93 19.00
CA ARG A 48 -1.69 10.75 20.40
C ARG A 48 -3.20 10.65 20.54
N LYS A 49 -3.95 11.51 19.85
CA LYS A 49 -5.41 11.50 19.91
C LYS A 49 -6.00 10.24 19.26
N ALA A 50 -5.43 9.82 18.12
CA ALA A 50 -5.81 8.57 17.48
C ALA A 50 -5.60 7.37 18.41
N ALA A 51 -4.46 7.32 19.11
CA ALA A 51 -4.19 6.27 20.10
C ALA A 51 -5.23 6.24 21.22
N GLU A 52 -5.55 7.41 21.80
CA GLU A 52 -6.58 7.51 22.85
C GLU A 52 -7.97 7.05 22.37
N LEU A 53 -8.38 7.44 21.16
CA LEU A 53 -9.71 7.11 20.64
C LEU A 53 -9.86 5.64 20.24
N THR A 54 -8.79 5.04 19.72
CA THR A 54 -8.85 3.70 19.11
C THR A 54 -8.33 2.59 20.01
N GLY A 55 -7.53 2.94 21.03
CA GLY A 55 -6.76 1.99 21.84
C GLY A 55 -5.56 1.38 21.10
N ILE A 56 -5.24 1.84 19.89
CA ILE A 56 -4.09 1.36 19.11
C ILE A 56 -2.84 2.15 19.54
N ALA A 57 -1.70 1.46 19.59
CA ALA A 57 -0.44 2.08 19.98
C ALA A 57 -0.11 3.30 19.11
N ALA A 58 0.25 4.42 19.74
CA ALA A 58 0.71 5.63 19.06
C ALA A 58 1.84 5.34 18.05
N ALA A 59 2.76 4.45 18.42
CA ALA A 59 3.87 4.05 17.56
C ALA A 59 3.40 3.36 16.27
N ASP A 60 2.24 2.69 16.26
CA ASP A 60 1.69 2.10 15.03
C ASP A 60 1.22 3.20 14.08
N PHE A 61 0.47 4.19 14.59
CA PHE A 61 0.05 5.35 13.79
C PHE A 61 1.23 6.15 13.23
N SER A 62 2.29 6.37 14.01
CA SER A 62 3.50 7.05 13.52
C SER A 62 4.13 6.30 12.34
N ARG A 63 4.21 4.97 12.41
CA ARG A 63 4.82 4.18 11.35
C ARG A 63 3.96 4.14 10.09
N ILE A 64 2.64 4.06 10.25
CA ILE A 64 1.70 4.16 9.13
C ILE A 64 1.83 5.53 8.45
N ARG A 65 1.86 6.64 9.19
CA ARG A 65 2.05 7.98 8.62
C ARG A 65 3.38 8.12 7.87
N ASN A 66 4.43 7.45 8.34
CA ASN A 66 5.74 7.46 7.71
C ASN A 66 5.89 6.40 6.59
N ALA A 67 4.78 5.79 6.14
CA ALA A 67 4.77 4.70 5.16
C ALA A 67 5.67 3.49 5.52
N ASN A 68 6.05 3.34 6.79
CA ASN A 68 6.79 2.19 7.29
C ASN A 68 5.81 1.06 7.63
N ILE A 69 5.29 0.42 6.58
CA ILE A 69 4.18 -0.54 6.65
C ILE A 69 4.59 -1.99 6.38
N GLY A 70 5.88 -2.25 6.13
CA GLY A 70 6.39 -3.57 5.71
C GLY A 70 6.08 -4.70 6.68
N ARG A 71 5.96 -4.39 7.98
CA ARG A 71 5.68 -5.38 9.03
C ARG A 71 4.21 -5.47 9.45
N PHE A 72 3.34 -4.65 8.88
CA PHE A 72 1.91 -4.70 9.21
C PHE A 72 1.25 -5.77 8.37
N THR A 73 0.45 -6.63 9.00
CA THR A 73 -0.45 -7.51 8.25
C THR A 73 -1.62 -6.72 7.69
N VAL A 74 -2.25 -7.23 6.63
CA VAL A 74 -3.49 -6.66 6.06
C VAL A 74 -4.58 -6.61 7.13
N ASP A 75 -4.74 -7.69 7.90
CA ASP A 75 -5.68 -7.78 9.03
C ASP A 75 -5.47 -6.66 10.06
N ARG A 76 -4.21 -6.37 10.42
CA ARG A 76 -3.89 -5.28 11.35
C ARG A 76 -4.29 -3.92 10.80
N LEU A 77 -4.04 -3.65 9.52
CA LEU A 77 -4.45 -2.39 8.88
C LEU A 77 -5.98 -2.27 8.78
N MET A 78 -6.69 -3.35 8.47
CA MET A 78 -8.16 -3.39 8.47
C MET A 78 -8.72 -3.15 9.88
N THR A 79 -8.11 -3.73 10.92
CA THR A 79 -8.47 -3.48 12.31
C THR A 79 -8.31 -2.00 12.68
N VAL A 80 -7.22 -1.35 12.25
CA VAL A 80 -7.01 0.09 12.45
C VAL A 80 -8.11 0.91 11.79
N LEU A 81 -8.48 0.59 10.54
CA LEU A 81 -9.57 1.24 9.83
C LEU A 81 -10.91 1.08 10.56
N GLY A 82 -11.23 -0.14 11.02
CA GLY A 82 -12.43 -0.41 11.80
C GLY A 82 -12.50 0.43 13.08
N ARG A 83 -11.37 0.56 13.80
CA ARG A 83 -11.29 1.41 15.00
C ARG A 83 -11.38 2.91 14.71
N LEU A 84 -11.16 3.33 13.47
CA LEU A 84 -11.38 4.71 13.00
C LEU A 84 -12.78 4.93 12.41
N ASP A 85 -13.73 4.04 12.72
CA ASP A 85 -15.10 4.01 12.20
C ASP A 85 -15.16 3.93 10.67
N GLN A 86 -14.21 3.25 10.04
CA GLN A 86 -14.22 3.00 8.61
C GLN A 86 -14.68 1.56 8.35
N ARG A 87 -15.63 1.40 7.44
CA ARG A 87 -16.01 0.10 6.90
C ARG A 87 -15.09 -0.23 5.72
N VAL A 88 -14.57 -1.45 5.68
CA VAL A 88 -13.76 -1.95 4.56
C VAL A 88 -14.55 -3.04 3.84
N ASP A 89 -14.86 -2.80 2.57
CA ASP A 89 -15.44 -3.80 1.68
C ASP A 89 -14.34 -4.33 0.73
N VAL A 90 -14.21 -5.65 0.62
CA VAL A 90 -13.15 -6.30 -0.16
C VAL A 90 -13.77 -7.09 -1.31
N ASN A 91 -13.31 -6.84 -2.53
CA ASN A 91 -13.64 -7.64 -3.72
C ASN A 91 -12.38 -8.29 -4.26
N VAL A 92 -12.34 -9.63 -4.28
CA VAL A 92 -11.20 -10.42 -4.74
C VAL A 92 -11.52 -11.04 -6.10
N LYS A 93 -10.66 -10.77 -7.08
CA LYS A 93 -10.68 -11.43 -8.39
C LYS A 93 -9.38 -12.20 -8.57
N VAL A 94 -9.48 -13.51 -8.71
CA VAL A 94 -8.33 -14.40 -8.96
C VAL A 94 -8.22 -14.67 -10.45
N ARG A 95 -7.00 -14.63 -10.99
CA ARG A 95 -6.70 -14.95 -12.39
C ARG A 95 -5.44 -15.82 -12.45
N PRO A 96 -5.30 -16.68 -13.48
CA PRO A 96 -4.04 -17.39 -13.71
C PRO A 96 -2.88 -16.41 -13.82
N ASN A 97 -1.79 -16.71 -13.12
CA ASN A 97 -0.57 -15.91 -13.21
C ASN A 97 0.22 -16.34 -14.45
N VAL A 98 -0.08 -15.71 -15.60
CA VAL A 98 0.73 -15.89 -16.80
C VAL A 98 1.99 -15.04 -16.62
N LYS A 99 3.10 -15.67 -16.20
CA LYS A 99 4.40 -15.00 -16.21
C LYS A 99 4.66 -14.53 -17.63
N ARG A 100 4.65 -13.22 -17.84
CA ARG A 100 5.02 -12.65 -19.14
C ARG A 100 6.49 -13.04 -19.35
N ALA A 101 6.75 -13.93 -20.30
CA ALA A 101 8.11 -14.17 -20.74
C ALA A 101 8.63 -12.83 -21.27
N ILE A 102 9.58 -12.22 -20.57
CA ILE A 102 10.33 -11.10 -21.12
C ILE A 102 11.05 -11.70 -22.33
N PRO A 103 10.79 -11.24 -23.58
CA PRO A 103 11.60 -11.68 -24.70
C PRO A 103 13.02 -11.23 -24.39
N VAL A 104 13.93 -12.18 -24.20
CA VAL A 104 15.35 -11.85 -24.11
C VAL A 104 15.70 -11.28 -25.48
N SER A 105 15.94 -9.96 -25.54
CA SER A 105 16.43 -9.29 -26.74
C SER A 105 17.78 -9.90 -27.08
N SER A 106 17.76 -10.86 -28.01
CA SER A 106 18.94 -11.42 -28.66
C SER A 106 19.69 -10.29 -29.37
N HIS A 107 20.62 -9.66 -28.66
CA HIS A 107 21.68 -8.89 -29.30
C HIS A 107 22.65 -9.91 -29.90
N ARG A 108 22.48 -10.17 -31.20
CA ARG A 108 23.59 -10.62 -32.06
C ARG A 108 24.42 -9.40 -32.46
#